data_AF-A0A5C4RIS9-F1
#
_entry.id   AF-A0A5C4RIS9-F1
#
_cell.length_a   1.000
_cell.length_b   1.000
_cell.length_c   1.000
_cell.angle_alpha   90.00
_cell.angle_beta   90.00
_cell.angle_gamma   90.00
#
_symmetry.space_group_name_H-M   'P 1'
#
loop_
_entity.id
_entity.type
_entity.pdbx_description
1 polymer ?
#
loop_
_entity_poly.entity_id
_entity_poly.type
_entity_poly.pdbx_seq_one_letter_code
_entity_poly.pdbx_strand_id
1 'polypeptide(L)' 'MGLTHLWFGWEAQQIDVMQLMLDTLGVMKELVELTAAHTHHNTGMLENVSAIRNTAYKSAGLKQKYLPVIG' A
#
# COMPACT_ATOMS: atom_id res chain seq x y z
N MET A 1 14.80 -12.32 -44.07
CA MET A 1 13.62 -11.42 -43.98
C MET A 1 12.50 -12.23 -43.34
N GLY A 2 11.97 -11.98 -42.15
CA GLY A 2 12.31 -11.01 -41.11
C GLY A 2 11.91 -11.62 -39.74
N LEU A 3 12.74 -11.37 -38.74
CA LEU A 3 12.41 -11.57 -37.33
C LEU A 3 11.64 -10.33 -36.89
N THR A 4 10.37 -10.47 -36.55
CA THR A 4 9.60 -9.37 -35.94
C THR A 4 8.57 -9.89 -34.95
N HIS A 5 8.91 -9.70 -33.67
CA HIS A 5 7.98 -9.25 -32.63
C HIS A 5 6.91 -10.23 -32.12
N LEU A 6 7.23 -11.50 -31.89
CA LEU A 6 6.40 -12.37 -31.03
C LEU A 6 7.16 -12.93 -29.82
N TRP A 7 7.90 -12.07 -29.13
CA TRP A 7 8.62 -12.40 -27.89
C TRP A 7 8.33 -11.42 -26.74
N PHE A 8 7.31 -10.56 -26.87
CA PHE A 8 6.94 -9.58 -25.83
C PHE A 8 5.77 -10.00 -24.92
N GLY A 9 5.27 -11.24 -25.05
CA GLY A 9 4.04 -11.67 -24.37
C GLY A 9 4.19 -12.66 -23.21
N TRP A 10 5.36 -13.30 -23.02
CA TRP A 10 5.50 -14.41 -22.07
C TRP A 10 6.20 -14.04 -20.76
N GLU A 11 6.92 -12.91 -20.70
CA GLU A 11 7.40 -12.30 -19.45
C GLU A 11 6.30 -11.49 -18.72
N ALA A 12 5.03 -11.71 -19.09
CA ALA A 12 3.90 -11.14 -18.37
C ALA A 12 3.77 -11.83 -16.99
N GLN A 13 4.24 -11.10 -15.99
CA GLN A 13 3.83 -11.16 -14.58
C GLN A 13 4.38 -12.34 -13.77
N GLN A 14 5.71 -12.40 -13.60
CA GLN A 14 6.19 -12.75 -12.27
C GLN A 14 5.70 -11.64 -11.33
N ILE A 15 4.76 -11.97 -10.43
CA ILE A 15 4.33 -11.03 -9.39
C ILE A 15 5.55 -10.79 -8.52
N ASP A 16 6.08 -9.57 -8.56
CA ASP A 16 7.02 -9.15 -7.55
C ASP A 16 6.27 -9.03 -6.23
N VAL A 17 6.30 -10.13 -5.46
CA VAL A 17 5.63 -10.22 -4.16
C VAL A 17 6.15 -9.12 -3.24
N MET A 18 7.43 -8.73 -3.35
CA MET A 18 8.00 -7.71 -2.49
C MET A 18 7.45 -6.33 -2.85
N GLN A 19 7.33 -6.01 -4.15
CA GLN A 19 6.66 -4.79 -4.61
C GLN A 19 5.18 -4.77 -4.22
N LEU A 20 4.47 -5.89 -4.37
CA LEU A 20 3.06 -6.03 -3.95
C LEU A 20 2.90 -5.78 -2.44
N MET A 21 3.85 -6.23 -1.62
CA MET A 21 3.84 -5.96 -0.18
C MET A 21 4.06 -4.47 0.12
N LEU A 22 4.94 -3.77 -0.59
CA LEU A 22 5.10 -2.31 -0.46
C LEU A 22 3.86 -1.52 -0.87
N ASP A 23 3.15 -1.99 -1.89
CA ASP A 23 1.89 -1.39 -2.35
C ASP A 23 0.77 -1.65 -1.34
N THR A 24 0.73 -2.85 -0.77
CA THR A 24 -0.18 -3.23 0.32
C THR A 24 0.01 -2.34 1.54
N LEU A 25 1.25 -1.99 1.92
CA LEU A 25 1.52 -1.03 3.00
C LEU A 25 0.99 0.38 2.68
N GLY A 26 0.98 0.77 1.40
CA GLY A 26 0.37 2.02 0.92
C GLY A 26 -1.15 2.01 1.10
N VAL A 27 -1.82 0.99 0.56
CA VAL A 27 -3.27 0.83 0.69
C VAL A 27 -3.71 0.73 2.15
N MET A 28 -2.94 0.02 3.00
CA MET A 28 -3.24 -0.06 4.43
C MET A 28 -3.13 1.30 5.11
N LYS A 29 -2.19 2.16 4.71
CA LYS A 29 -2.09 3.53 5.23
C LYS A 29 -3.35 4.33 4.86
N GLU A 30 -3.76 4.31 3.60
CA GLU A 30 -4.95 5.01 3.11
C GLU A 30 -6.23 4.54 3.84
N LEU A 31 -6.41 3.23 3.97
CA LEU A 31 -7.55 2.64 4.69
C LEU A 31 -7.59 3.09 6.15
N VAL A 32 -6.44 3.11 6.83
CA VAL A 32 -6.35 3.55 8.22
C VAL A 32 -6.63 5.04 8.36
N GLU A 33 -6.17 5.88 7.41
CA GLU A 33 -6.48 7.32 7.40
C GLU A 33 -7.97 7.58 7.17
N LEU A 34 -8.61 6.85 6.25
CA LEU A 34 -10.06 6.91 6.05
C LEU A 34 -10.82 6.47 7.30
N THR A 35 -10.36 5.40 7.96
CA THR A 35 -10.95 4.93 9.22
C THR A 35 -10.80 5.97 10.33
N ALA A 36 -9.65 6.62 10.45
CA ALA A 36 -9.42 7.67 11.45
C ALA A 36 -10.23 8.95 11.18
N ALA A 37 -10.52 9.25 9.91
CA ALA A 37 -11.35 10.39 9.52
C ALA A 37 -12.85 10.09 9.61
N HIS A 38 -13.22 8.83 9.82
CA HIS A 38 -14.62 8.41 9.92
C HIS A 38 -15.32 9.06 11.12
N THR A 39 -16.46 9.70 10.86
CA THR A 39 -17.29 10.35 11.87
C THR A 39 -18.76 10.08 11.59
N HIS A 40 -19.55 9.95 12.65
CA HIS A 40 -21.01 9.88 12.56
C HIS A 40 -21.64 11.16 13.10
N HIS A 41 -22.76 11.57 12.52
CA HIS A 41 -23.50 12.77 12.94
C HIS A 41 -23.88 12.77 14.43
N ASN A 42 -24.16 11.60 15.00
CA ASN A 42 -24.71 11.49 16.36
C ASN A 42 -23.66 11.10 17.43
N THR A 43 -22.50 10.58 17.04
CA THR A 43 -21.46 10.12 17.99
C THR A 43 -20.13 10.84 17.81
N GLY A 44 -19.96 11.64 16.75
CA GLY A 44 -18.75 12.38 16.50
C GLY A 44 -17.59 11.50 16.00
N MET A 45 -16.37 11.82 16.44
CA MET A 45 -15.14 11.17 16.02
C MET A 45 -14.83 9.97 16.93
N LEU A 46 -14.04 9.01 16.42
CA LEU A 46 -13.54 7.88 17.18
C LEU A 46 -12.66 8.31 18.37
N GLU A 47 -12.90 7.77 19.56
CA GLU A 47 -12.07 8.05 20.76
C GLU A 47 -10.62 7.59 20.60
N ASN A 48 -10.39 6.51 19.87
CA ASN A 48 -9.08 5.93 19.62
C ASN A 48 -8.42 6.44 18.33
N VAL A 49 -8.86 7.57 17.77
CA VAL A 49 -8.36 8.10 16.49
C VAL A 49 -6.83 8.22 16.43
N SER A 50 -6.20 8.60 17.55
CA SER A 50 -4.73 8.71 17.64
C SER A 50 -4.04 7.34 17.53
N ALA A 51 -4.59 6.32 18.19
CA ALA A 51 -4.07 4.96 18.09
C ALA A 51 -4.26 4.39 16.68
N ILE A 52 -5.38 4.71 16.02
CA ILE A 52 -5.64 4.34 14.62
C ILE A 52 -4.60 5.02 13.71
N ARG A 53 -4.40 6.34 13.80
CA ARG A 53 -3.39 7.06 13.01
C ARG A 53 -1.97 6.55 13.24
N ASN A 54 -1.65 6.11 14.46
CA ASN A 54 -0.35 5.48 14.74
C ASN A 54 -0.12 4.21 13.91
N THR A 55 -1.17 3.48 13.52
CA THR A 55 -1.04 2.33 12.59
C THR A 55 -0.70 2.78 11.17
N ALA A 56 -1.24 3.91 10.70
CA ALA A 56 -0.87 4.50 9.40
C ALA A 56 0.62 4.91 9.41
N TYR A 57 1.09 5.53 10.49
CA TYR A 57 2.51 5.88 10.65
C TYR A 57 3.41 4.64 10.69
N LYS A 58 3.00 3.56 11.36
CA LYS A 58 3.73 2.29 11.32
C LYS A 58 3.81 1.73 9.90
N SER A 59 2.71 1.72 9.15
CA SER A 59 2.68 1.25 7.76
C SER A 59 3.61 2.06 6.87
N ALA A 60 3.56 3.40 6.98
CA ALA A 60 4.44 4.31 6.26
C ALA A 60 5.92 4.07 6.62
N GLY A 61 6.22 3.90 7.91
CA GLY A 61 7.57 3.61 8.40
C GLY A 61 8.12 2.27 7.88
N LEU A 62 7.28 1.23 7.82
CA LEU A 62 7.64 -0.05 7.21
C LEU A 62 7.92 0.12 5.72
N LYS A 63 7.06 0.81 4.99
CA LYS A 63 7.26 1.07 3.55
C LYS A 63 8.58 1.82 3.33
N GLN A 64 8.83 2.88 4.08
CA GLN A 64 10.08 3.65 4.00
C GLN A 64 11.32 2.81 4.34
N LYS A 65 11.23 1.94 5.36
CA LYS A 65 12.34 1.08 5.78
C LYS A 65 12.73 0.07 4.71
N TYR A 66 11.75 -0.50 4.00
CA TYR A 66 11.98 -1.59 3.06
C TYR A 66 12.08 -1.16 1.60
N LEU A 67 11.63 0.05 1.25
CA LEU A 67 11.75 0.59 -0.11
C LEU A 67 13.19 0.45 -0.66
N PRO A 68 14.27 0.89 0.03
CA PRO A 68 15.62 0.82 -0.51
C PRO A 68 16.17 -0.61 -0.73
N VAL A 69 15.50 -1.63 -0.18
CA VAL A 69 15.91 -3.04 -0.26
C VAL A 69 15.13 -3.79 -1.34
N ILE A 70 13.90 -3.36 -1.62
CA ILE A 70 12.97 -4.04 -2.52
C ILE A 70 12.89 -3.35 -3.89
N GLY A 71 12.99 -2.01 -3.94
CA GLY A 71 12.82 -1.24 -5.17
C GLY A 71 13.27 0.22 -5.04
#